data_AF-A0A967G6F2-F1
#
_entry.id   AF-A0A967G6F2-F1
#
_cell.length_a   1.000
_cell.length_b   1.000
_cell.length_c   1.000
_cell.angle_alpha   90.00
_cell.angle_beta   90.00
_cell.angle_gamma   90.00
#
_symmetry.space_group_name_H-M   'P 1'
#
loop_
_entity.id
_entity.type
_entity.pdbx_description
1 polymer ?
#
loop_
_entity_poly.entity_id
_entity_poly.type
_entity_poly.pdbx_seq_one_letter_code
_entity_poly.pdbx_strand_id
1 'polypeptide(L)' 'LEINVAQAALGDEITVPTVDGEENLTIPAGTQSGKVFRLRARGVPHLRRAGRGDQLI' A
#
# COMPACT_ATOMS: atom_id res chain seq x y z
N LEU A 1 8.12 0.34 1.41
CA LEU A 1 7.62 -0.36 2.62
C LEU A 1 8.69 -1.33 3.10
N GLU A 2 9.05 -1.33 4.40
CA GLU A 2 9.99 -2.31 4.96
C GLU A 2 9.23 -3.40 5.71
N ILE A 3 9.43 -4.66 5.31
CA ILE A 3 8.85 -5.86 5.94
C ILE A 3 9.94 -6.89 6.16
N ASN A 4 9.79 -7.72 7.18
CA ASN A 4 10.75 -8.79 7.43
C ASN A 4 10.55 -9.97 6.46
N VAL A 5 11.55 -10.85 6.39
CA VAL A 5 11.57 -12.00 5.46
C VAL A 5 10.40 -12.96 5.71
N ALA A 6 9.98 -13.14 6.97
CA ALA A 6 8.87 -14.03 7.31
C ALA A 6 7.53 -13.48 6.78
N GLN A 7 7.28 -12.17 6.94
CA GLN A 7 6.09 -11.49 6.42
C GLN A 7 6.05 -11.56 4.89
N ALA A 8 7.18 -11.32 4.23
CA ALA A 8 7.28 -11.42 2.77
C ALA A 8 7.03 -12.87 2.27
N ALA A 9 7.55 -13.88 2.99
CA ALA A 9 7.46 -15.27 2.60
C ALA A 9 6.08 -15.89 2.87
N LEU A 10 5.50 -15.67 4.05
CA LEU A 10 4.25 -16.28 4.50
C LEU A 10 3.01 -15.44 4.17
N GLY A 11 3.22 -14.16 3.85
CA GLY A 11 2.15 -13.17 3.78
C GLY A 11 1.83 -12.61 5.16
N ASP A 12 1.28 -11.40 5.17
CA ASP A 12 0.90 -10.70 6.40
C ASP A 12 -0.17 -9.65 6.10
N GLU A 13 -0.87 -9.18 7.12
CA GLU A 13 -1.71 -7.98 7.04
C GLU A 13 -1.07 -6.89 7.89
N ILE A 14 -0.61 -5.82 7.24
CA ILE A 14 0.06 -4.71 7.91
C ILE A 14 -0.74 -3.43 7.74
N THR A 15 -0.60 -2.53 8.71
CA THR A 15 -1.18 -1.19 8.62
C THR A 15 -0.15 -0.23 8.04
N VAL A 16 -0.52 0.49 6.99
CA VAL A 16 0.35 1.44 6.28
C VAL A 16 -0.20 2.86 6.41
N PRO A 17 0.67 3.86 6.64
CA PRO A 17 0.25 5.26 6.66
C PRO A 17 -0.08 5.74 5.25
N THR A 18 -1.24 6.37 5.11
CA THR A 18 -1.69 7.07 3.91
C THR A 18 -1.87 8.55 4.21
N VAL A 19 -2.13 9.35 3.16
CA VAL A 19 -2.38 10.79 3.31
C VAL A 19 -3.59 11.08 4.21
N ASP A 20 -4.56 10.17 4.27
CA ASP A 20 -5.82 10.35 5.00
C ASP A 20 -5.87 9.61 6.35
N GLY A 21 -4.79 8.90 6.71
CA GLY A 21 -4.72 8.07 7.90
C GLY A 21 -4.19 6.67 7.62
N GLU A 22 -4.41 5.75 8.54
CA GLU A 22 -3.95 4.37 8.45
C GLU A 22 -4.88 3.50 7.62
N GLU A 23 -4.32 2.64 6.76
CA GLU A 23 -5.06 1.67 5.95
C GLU A 23 -4.42 0.28 6.09
N ASN A 24 -5.22 -0.78 6.08
CA ASN A 24 -4.70 -2.13 6.06
C ASN A 24 -4.27 -2.54 4.64
N LEU A 25 -3.07 -3.10 4.53
CA LEU A 25 -2.51 -3.68 3.31
C LEU A 25 -2.26 -5.17 3.55
N THR A 26 -2.92 -6.00 2.74
CA THR A 26 -2.65 -7.43 2.69
C THR A 26 -1.45 -7.72 1.78
N ILE A 27 -0.42 -8.32 2.35
CA ILE A 27 0.77 -8.81 1.66
C ILE A 27 0.57 -10.29 1.36
N PRO A 28 0.51 -10.69 0.08
CA PRO A 28 0.43 -12.10 -0.27
C PRO A 28 1.76 -12.82 0.00
N ALA A 29 1.68 -14.11 0.32
CA ALA A 29 2.82 -14.99 0.47
C ALA A 29 3.73 -14.97 -0.78
N GLY A 30 5.04 -15.08 -0.56
CA GLY A 30 6.05 -15.05 -1.62
C GLY A 30 6.25 -13.67 -2.26
N THR A 31 5.87 -12.58 -1.59
CA THR A 31 6.11 -11.23 -2.07
C THR A 31 7.61 -10.96 -2.22
N GLN A 32 8.03 -10.58 -3.43
CA GLN A 32 9.43 -10.28 -3.74
C GLN A 32 9.76 -8.81 -3.42
N SER A 33 11.05 -8.56 -3.17
CA SER A 33 11.57 -7.19 -3.06
C SER A 33 11.30 -6.40 -4.34
N GLY A 34 10.99 -5.11 -4.20
CA GLY A 34 10.68 -4.21 -5.31
C GLY A 34 9.27 -4.37 -5.89
N LYS A 35 8.44 -5.28 -5.36
CA LYS A 35 7.02 -5.36 -5.71
C LYS A 35 6.32 -4.09 -5.22
N VAL A 36 5.60 -3.43 -6.12
CA VAL A 36 4.83 -2.22 -5.82
C VAL A 36 3.39 -2.58 -5.53
N PHE A 37 2.86 -2.10 -4.41
CA PHE A 37 1.45 -2.22 -4.06
C PHE A 37 0.72 -0.92 -4.38
N ARG A 38 -0.48 -1.03 -4.96
CA ARG A 38 -1.31 0.11 -5.37
C ARG A 38 -2.56 0.20 -4.50
N LEU A 39 -2.60 1.21 -3.65
CA LEU A 39 -3.79 1.59 -2.90
C LEU A 39 -4.62 2.57 -3.73
N ARG A 40 -5.75 2.08 -4.25
CA ARG A 40 -6.61 2.85 -5.13
C ARG A 40 -7.29 4.01 -4.38
N ALA A 41 -7.33 5.19 -4.98
CA ALA A 41 -7.98 6.39 -4.44
C ALA A 41 -7.46 6.87 -3.06
N ARG A 42 -6.30 6.37 -2.60
CA ARG A 42 -5.61 6.81 -1.38
C ARG A 42 -4.50 7.84 -1.62
N GLY A 43 -4.32 8.26 -2.88
CA GLY A 43 -3.38 9.32 -3.26
C GLY A 43 -3.95 10.73 -3.04
N VAL A 44 -3.28 11.74 -3.59
CA VAL A 44 -3.65 13.16 -3.44
C VAL A 44 -4.92 13.49 -4.25
N PRO A 45 -5.80 14.39 -3.76
CA PRO A 45 -6.96 14.87 -4.53
C PRO A 45 -6.56 15.63 -5.80
N HIS A 46 -7.37 15.50 -6.85
CA HIS A 46 -7.16 16.23 -8.09
C HIS A 46 -7.61 17.69 -7.94
N LEU A 47 -6.78 18.64 -8.38
CA LEU A 47 -7.07 20.08 -8.23
C LEU A 47 -8.30 20.56 -9.01
N ARG A 48 -8.60 19.95 -10.16
CA ARG A 48 -9.64 20.42 -11.12
C ARG A 48 -10.68 19.35 -11.49
N ARG A 49 -10.74 18.23 -10.76
CA ARG A 49 -11.66 17.12 -11.04
C ARG A 49 -12.07 16.44 -9.74
N ALA A 50 -13.27 15.84 -9.73
CA ALA A 50 -13.66 14.93 -8.66
C ALA A 50 -12.74 13.69 -8.62
N GLY A 51 -12.48 13.18 -7.41
CA GLY A 51 -11.69 11.98 -7.16
C GLY A 51 -10.24 12.26 -6.75
N ARG A 52 -9.50 11.18 -6.50
CA ARG A 52 -8.11 11.22 -5.99
C ARG A 52 -7.23 10.22 -6.75
N GLY A 53 -5.92 10.44 -6.72
CA GLY A 53 -4.95 9.51 -7.27
C GLY A 53 -4.78 8.25 -6.43
N ASP A 54 -3.82 7.41 -6.80
CA ASP A 54 -3.47 6.19 -6.08
C ASP A 54 -2.20 6.41 -5.25
N GLN A 55 -2.06 5.68 -4.15
CA GLN A 55 -0.80 5.61 -3.39
C GLN A 55 -0.05 4.33 -3.79
N LEU A 56 1.22 4.49 -4.16
CA LEU A 56 2.14 3.41 -4.51
C LEU A 56 3.14 3.22 -3.38
N ILE A 57 3.31 1.99 -2.92
CA ILE A 57 4.13 1.64 -1.74
C ILE A 57 4.95 0.36 -1.94
#